data_AF-A0A0N8SPN2-F1
#
_entry.id   AF-A0A0N8SPN2-F1
#
_cell.length_a   1.000
_cell.length_b   1.000
_cell.length_c   1.000
_cell.angle_alpha   90.00
_cell.angle_beta   90.00
_cell.angle_gamma   90.00
#
_symmetry.space_group_name_H-M   'P 1'
#
loop_
_entity.id
_entity.type
_entity.pdbx_description
1 polymer ?
#
loop_
_entity_poly.entity_id
_entity_poly.type
_entity_poly.pdbx_seq_one_letter_code
_entity_poly.pdbx_strand_id
1 'polypeptide(L)'
;MYENIRYMLKTIFSADFGFQEEAAKNIYLRGLISSGKLDEMKAELAAAFEDKSVRWREMLLNDDYEVQDFDTEEESIAYVKRVLWDPLNP
;
A
#
# COMPACT_ATOMS: atom_id res chain seq x y z
N MET A 1 -14.12 4.06 2.80
CA MET A 1 -13.20 3.34 3.69
C MET A 1 -11.85 3.29 2.97
N TYR A 2 -10.88 4.07 3.45
CA TYR A 2 -9.50 4.22 2.94
C TYR A 2 -9.32 4.26 1.40
N GLU A 3 -9.98 5.20 0.72
CA GLU A 3 -9.92 5.30 -0.76
C GLU A 3 -8.52 5.68 -1.26
N ASN A 4 -7.77 6.49 -0.52
CA ASN A 4 -6.41 6.86 -0.89
C ASN A 4 -5.46 5.65 -0.84
N ILE A 5 -5.60 4.77 0.17
CA ILE A 5 -4.84 3.53 0.28
C ILE A 5 -5.18 2.60 -0.89
N ARG A 6 -6.47 2.41 -1.21
CA ARG A 6 -6.88 1.57 -2.36
C ARG A 6 -6.37 2.10 -3.69
N TYR A 7 -6.47 3.40 -3.92
CA TYR A 7 -5.96 4.02 -5.15
C TYR A 7 -4.44 3.82 -5.28
N MET A 8 -3.72 3.88 -4.16
CA MET A 8 -2.28 3.66 -4.12
C MET A 8 -1.91 2.20 -4.36
N LEU A 9 -2.57 1.27 -3.69
CA LEU A 9 -2.40 -0.17 -3.94
C LEU A 9 -2.64 -0.47 -5.42
N LYS A 10 -3.71 0.07 -6.02
CA LYS A 10 -3.98 -0.03 -7.45
C LYS A 10 -2.85 0.56 -8.30
N THR A 11 -2.28 1.71 -7.92
CA THR A 11 -1.16 2.33 -8.64
C THR A 11 0.12 1.49 -8.55
N ILE A 12 0.37 0.83 -7.42
CA ILE A 12 1.57 0.02 -7.19
C ILE A 12 1.44 -1.36 -7.84
N PHE A 13 0.24 -1.95 -7.81
CA PHE A 13 0.00 -3.35 -8.15
C PHE A 13 -0.78 -3.59 -9.45
N SER A 14 -1.63 -2.66 -9.91
CA SER A 14 -2.21 -2.72 -11.26
C SER A 14 -1.27 -2.15 -12.33
N ALA A 15 -0.12 -1.61 -11.94
CA ALA A 15 0.94 -1.28 -12.86
C ALA A 15 1.54 -2.60 -13.39
N ASP A 16 0.95 -3.11 -14.48
CA ASP A 16 1.41 -4.21 -15.35
C ASP A 16 2.72 -3.86 -16.06
N PHE A 17 3.66 -3.34 -15.29
CA PHE A 17 5.01 -3.07 -15.71
C PHE A 17 5.85 -4.07 -14.91
N GLY A 18 6.75 -4.78 -15.56
CA GLY A 18 7.79 -5.57 -14.89
C GLY A 18 8.78 -4.73 -14.07
N PHE A 19 8.31 -3.66 -13.42
CA PHE A 19 9.05 -2.84 -12.49
C PHE A 19 9.24 -3.60 -11.18
N GLN A 20 10.50 -3.69 -10.78
CA GLN A 20 10.89 -4.18 -9.47
C GLN A 20 10.17 -3.35 -8.39
N GLU A 21 9.78 -3.97 -7.28
CA GLU A 21 9.09 -3.37 -6.12
C GLU A 21 9.64 -1.97 -5.75
N GLU A 22 10.95 -1.78 -5.85
CA GLU A 22 11.65 -0.52 -5.59
C GLU A 22 11.29 0.63 -6.55
N ALA A 23 11.01 0.35 -7.82
CA ALA A 23 10.57 1.36 -8.78
C ALA A 23 9.13 1.82 -8.48
N ALA A 24 8.24 0.89 -8.13
CA ALA A 24 6.88 1.22 -7.71
C ALA A 24 6.89 2.07 -6.43
N LYS A 25 7.74 1.72 -5.45
CA LYS A 25 7.96 2.50 -4.23
C LYS A 25 8.35 3.95 -4.54
N ASN A 26 9.33 4.13 -5.42
CA ASN A 26 9.82 5.46 -5.78
C ASN A 26 8.77 6.31 -6.53
N ILE A 27 7.94 5.70 -7.39
CA ILE A 27 6.91 6.42 -8.14
C ILE A 27 5.85 7.00 -7.20
N TYR A 28 5.31 6.19 -6.29
CA TYR A 28 4.25 6.66 -5.40
C TYR A 28 4.80 7.67 -4.37
N LEU A 29 6.01 7.44 -3.83
CA LEU A 29 6.64 8.35 -2.88
C LEU A 29 6.82 9.74 -3.52
N ARG A 30 7.32 9.80 -4.76
CA ARG A 30 7.42 11.06 -5.52
C ARG A 30 6.06 11.70 -5.75
N GLY A 31 5.03 10.91 -6.05
CA GLY A 31 3.65 11.39 -6.20
C GLY A 31 3.10 12.02 -4.92
N LEU A 32 3.33 11.39 -3.76
CA LEU A 32 2.92 11.90 -2.46
C LEU A 32 3.65 13.19 -2.09
N ILE A 33 4.97 13.24 -2.30
CA ILE A 33 5.78 14.45 -2.05
C ILE A 33 5.31 15.58 -2.96
N SER A 34 5.13 15.33 -4.26
CA SER A 34 4.72 16.35 -5.21
C SER A 34 3.29 16.86 -4.99
N SER A 35 2.42 16.04 -4.39
CA SER A 35 1.02 16.42 -4.10
C SER A 35 0.84 17.05 -2.72
N GLY A 36 1.87 17.03 -1.85
CA GLY A 36 1.77 17.51 -0.47
C GLY A 36 0.95 16.60 0.45
N LYS A 37 0.57 15.39 0.00
CA LYS A 37 -0.31 14.46 0.73
C LYS A 37 0.44 13.44 1.58
N LEU A 38 1.74 13.62 1.77
CA LEU A 38 2.58 12.66 2.51
C LEU A 38 2.07 12.45 3.94
N ASP A 39 1.77 13.53 4.66
CA ASP A 39 1.35 13.47 6.06
C ASP A 39 -0.07 12.90 6.21
N GLU A 40 -0.98 13.26 5.29
CA GLU A 40 -2.33 12.68 5.23
C GLU A 40 -2.27 11.17 5.01
N MET A 41 -1.40 10.72 4.09
CA MET A 41 -1.21 9.29 3.81
C MET A 41 -0.62 8.54 5.02
N LYS A 42 0.37 9.13 5.71
CA LYS A 42 0.92 8.55 6.93
C LYS A 42 -0.15 8.39 8.01
N ALA A 43 -0.99 9.41 8.20
CA ALA A 43 -2.07 9.35 9.16
C ALA A 43 -3.10 8.27 8.80
N GLU A 44 -3.50 8.17 7.53
CA GLU A 44 -4.42 7.12 7.06
C GLU A 44 -3.84 5.71 7.21
N LEU A 45 -2.58 5.51 6.84
CA LEU A 45 -1.90 4.21 7.01
C LEU A 45 -1.77 3.82 8.48
N ALA A 46 -1.38 4.75 9.35
CA ALA A 46 -1.30 4.51 10.78
C ALA A 46 -2.67 4.10 11.36
N ALA A 47 -3.73 4.85 11.01
CA ALA A 47 -5.09 4.51 11.42
C ALA A 47 -5.53 3.14 10.89
N ALA A 48 -5.22 2.81 9.64
CA ALA A 48 -5.57 1.53 9.03
C ALA A 48 -4.80 0.33 9.65
N PHE A 49 -3.57 0.53 10.10
CA PHE A 49 -2.82 -0.53 10.80
C PHE A 49 -3.29 -0.75 12.24
N GLU A 50 -3.88 0.25 12.88
CA GLU A 50 -4.48 0.13 14.21
C GLU A 50 -5.92 -0.41 14.17
N ASP A 51 -6.60 -0.27 13.03
CA ASP A 51 -7.96 -0.75 12.84
C ASP A 51 -7.99 -2.26 12.55
N LYS A 52 -8.44 -3.04 13.55
CA LYS A 52 -8.60 -4.50 13.46
C LYS A 52 -9.71 -4.96 12.52
N SER A 53 -10.56 -4.04 12.04
CA SER A 53 -11.58 -4.35 11.03
C SER A 53 -11.02 -4.36 9.61
N VAL A 54 -9.82 -3.78 9.41
CA VAL A 54 -9.13 -3.82 8.12
C VAL A 54 -8.61 -5.22 7.85
N ARG A 55 -8.98 -5.75 6.68
CA ARG A 55 -8.55 -7.05 6.16
C ARG A 55 -7.57 -6.81 5.02
N TRP A 56 -6.30 -6.67 5.36
CA TRP A 56 -5.21 -6.39 4.42
C TRP A 56 -5.05 -7.49 3.38
N ARG A 57 -5.28 -8.76 3.74
CA ARG A 57 -5.35 -9.87 2.77
C ARG A 57 -6.36 -9.60 1.66
N GLU A 58 -7.59 -9.26 2.04
CA GLU A 58 -8.67 -8.97 1.08
C GLU A 58 -8.41 -7.67 0.30
N MET A 59 -7.68 -6.71 0.89
CA MET A 59 -7.28 -5.49 0.20
C MET A 59 -6.17 -5.72 -0.84
N LEU A 60 -5.32 -6.73 -0.64
CA LEU A 60 -4.23 -7.11 -1.56
C LEU A 60 -4.64 -8.16 -2.59
N LEU A 61 -5.67 -8.94 -2.27
CA LEU A 61 -6.24 -9.98 -3.12
C LEU A 61 -7.65 -9.56 -3.53
N ASN A 62 -7.75 -8.80 -4.63
CA ASN A 62 -9.04 -8.33 -5.14
C ASN A 62 -9.12 -8.39 -6.67
N ASP A 63 -10.32 -8.18 -7.21
CA ASP A 63 -10.58 -8.27 -8.65
C ASP A 63 -9.88 -7.16 -9.49
N ASP A 64 -9.34 -6.11 -8.84
CA ASP A 64 -8.63 -5.01 -9.49
C ASP A 64 -7.12 -5.26 -9.67
N TYR A 65 -6.51 -6.08 -8.80
CA TYR A 65 -5.11 -6.50 -8.85
C TYR A 65 -4.85 -7.70 -7.93
N GLU A 66 -4.01 -8.62 -8.39
CA GLU A 66 -3.57 -9.78 -7.61
C GLU A 66 -2.08 -9.63 -7.30
N VAL A 67 -1.75 -9.28 -6.04
CA VAL A 67 -0.34 -9.13 -5.63
C VAL A 67 0.27 -10.48 -5.32
N GLN A 68 -0.31 -11.15 -4.33
CA GLN A 68 0.12 -12.43 -3.79
C GLN A 68 -0.97 -12.94 -2.84
N ASP A 69 -1.22 -14.25 -2.85
CA ASP A 69 -2.01 -14.87 -1.79
C ASP A 69 -1.11 -15.07 -0.56
N PHE A 70 -1.48 -14.46 0.57
CA PHE A 70 -0.77 -14.58 1.83
C PHE A 70 -1.47 -15.62 2.69
N ASP A 71 -0.71 -16.50 3.35
CA ASP A 71 -1.29 -17.57 4.19
C ASP A 71 -1.95 -16.98 5.45
N THR A 72 -1.40 -15.88 5.98
CA THR A 72 -1.84 -15.22 7.22
C THR A 72 -2.08 -13.71 7.06
N GLU A 73 -2.90 -13.14 7.95
CA GLU A 73 -3.18 -11.69 7.96
C GLU A 73 -1.91 -10.92 8.34
N GLU A 74 -1.13 -11.48 9.25
CA GLU A 74 0.15 -10.95 9.71
C GLU A 74 1.17 -10.80 8.57
N GLU A 75 1.25 -11.77 7.66
CA GLU A 75 2.13 -11.70 6.49
C GLU A 75 1.70 -10.60 5.53
N SER A 76 0.38 -10.45 5.30
CA SER A 76 -0.13 -9.38 4.46
C SER A 76 0.17 -7.99 5.05
N ILE A 77 0.04 -7.83 6.36
CA ILE A 77 0.38 -6.59 7.07
C ILE A 77 1.88 -6.31 6.98
N ALA A 78 2.74 -7.32 7.18
CA ALA A 78 4.18 -7.18 7.08
C ALA A 78 4.60 -6.73 5.67
N TYR A 79 3.98 -7.31 4.64
CA TYR A 79 4.21 -6.93 3.26
C TYR A 79 3.77 -5.49 2.97
N VAL A 80 2.56 -5.11 3.38
CA VAL A 80 2.05 -3.73 3.20
C VAL A 80 2.93 -2.73 3.91
N LYS A 81 3.41 -3.03 5.12
CA LYS A 81 4.36 -2.15 5.82
C LYS A 81 5.64 -1.97 5.02
N ARG A 82 6.22 -3.06 4.52
CA ARG A 82 7.43 -3.01 3.68
C ARG A 82 7.27 -2.16 2.43
N VAL A 83 6.11 -2.24 1.78
CA VAL A 83 5.86 -1.59 0.49
C VAL A 83 5.34 -0.15 0.64
N LEU A 84 4.44 0.11 1.60
CA LEU A 84 3.78 1.41 1.76
C LEU A 84 4.34 2.24 2.91
N TRP A 85 4.68 1.61 4.04
CA TRP A 85 5.04 2.32 5.27
C TRP A 85 6.53 2.65 5.33
N ASP A 86 7.40 1.67 5.09
CA ASP A 86 8.85 1.84 5.19
C ASP A 86 9.39 2.97 4.29
N PRO A 87 8.93 3.16 3.04
CA PRO A 87 9.41 4.28 2.23
C PRO A 87 8.93 5.66 2.70
N LEU A 88 7.85 5.70 3.48
CA LEU A 88 7.32 6.92 4.09
C LEU A 88 7.96 7.21 5.44
N ASN A 89 8.40 6.18 6.15
CA ASN A 89 9.00 6.24 7.47
C ASN A 89 10.32 5.45 7.52
N PRO A 90 11.36 5.94 6.81
CA PRO A 90 12.66 5.29 6.73
C PRO A 90 13.44 5.27 8.05
#